data_AF-A0A7V9T1X7-F1
#
_entry.id   AF-A0A7V9T1X7-F1
#
_cell.length_a   1.000
_cell.length_b   1.000
_cell.length_c   1.000
_cell.angle_alpha   90.00
_cell.angle_beta   90.00
_cell.angle_gamma   90.00
#
_symmetry.space_group_name_H-M   'P 1'
#
loop_
_entity.id
_entity.type
_entity.pdbx_description
1 polymer ?
#
loop_
_entity_poly.entity_id
_entity_poly.type
_entity_poly.pdbx_seq_one_letter_code
_entity_poly.pdbx_strand_id
1 'polypeptide(L)'
;MPDTVRASFSAQYRVTVQLVNALPGSVATAAAPPGSDLDAGVFVPGGTPITLTATAPEGTFFGGWSGDTTSSSPALTLPMARAYSVRATFLSQVAVTVNAAADALLGRSSLTAEQASYLDSRGNRNGTFDLGDFLAFARAQGISPRAAVMQQVLSKTMGKAP
;
A
#
# COMPACT_ATOMS: atom_id res chain seq x y z
N MET A 1 -20.83 -48.70 33.06
CA MET A 1 -20.24 -47.35 32.97
C MET A 1 -21.02 -46.64 31.88
N PRO A 2 -21.66 -45.47 32.11
CA PRO A 2 -22.28 -44.73 31.02
C PRO A 2 -21.17 -44.10 30.17
N ASP A 3 -21.26 -44.23 28.86
CA ASP A 3 -20.39 -43.51 27.95
C ASP A 3 -20.78 -42.03 27.94
N THR A 4 -19.77 -41.16 28.08
CA THR A 4 -19.95 -39.71 27.97
C THR A 4 -19.42 -39.24 26.63
N VAL A 5 -20.28 -38.68 25.80
CA VAL A 5 -19.88 -37.98 24.58
C VAL A 5 -19.86 -36.48 24.88
N ARG A 6 -18.74 -35.82 24.57
CA ARG A 6 -18.61 -34.35 24.64
C ARG A 6 -18.52 -33.79 23.23
N ALA A 7 -19.29 -32.74 22.95
CA ALA A 7 -19.11 -31.89 21.78
C ALA A 7 -18.29 -30.66 22.17
N SER A 8 -17.39 -30.22 21.29
CA SER A 8 -16.69 -28.93 21.38
C SER A 8 -17.02 -28.08 20.15
N PHE A 9 -17.14 -26.78 20.37
CA PHE A 9 -17.39 -25.80 19.32
C PHE A 9 -16.27 -24.76 19.36
N SER A 10 -15.76 -24.37 18.21
CA SER A 10 -14.83 -23.26 18.07
C SER A 10 -15.41 -22.23 17.10
N ALA A 11 -15.22 -20.95 17.42
CA ALA A 11 -15.55 -19.88 16.50
C ALA A 11 -14.56 -19.87 15.34
N GLN A 12 -15.06 -19.60 14.14
CA GLN A 12 -14.24 -19.27 12.97
C GLN A 12 -14.72 -17.93 12.41
N TYR A 13 -13.78 -17.16 11.89
CA TYR A 13 -14.06 -15.89 11.24
C TYR A 13 -13.56 -15.90 9.81
N ARG A 14 -14.35 -15.31 8.92
CA ARG A 14 -14.01 -15.17 7.50
C ARG A 14 -13.10 -13.96 7.29
N VAL A 15 -12.02 -14.15 6.55
CA VAL A 15 -11.21 -13.07 5.97
C VAL A 15 -11.44 -13.00 4.47
N THR A 16 -11.64 -11.81 3.93
CA THR A 16 -11.64 -11.53 2.49
C THR A 16 -10.61 -10.49 2.10
N VAL A 17 -10.00 -10.70 0.95
CA VAL A 17 -9.06 -9.76 0.34
C VAL A 17 -9.51 -9.46 -1.08
N GLN A 18 -9.85 -8.20 -1.32
CA GLN A 18 -10.17 -7.71 -2.66
C GLN A 18 -8.94 -7.02 -3.26
N LEU A 19 -8.52 -7.46 -4.44
CA LEU A 19 -7.55 -6.69 -5.23
C LEU A 19 -8.26 -5.49 -5.85
N VAL A 20 -7.80 -4.29 -5.52
CA VAL A 20 -8.25 -3.06 -6.17
C VAL A 20 -7.59 -2.99 -7.55
N ASN A 21 -8.19 -2.26 -8.50
CA ASN A 21 -7.65 -1.87 -9.82
C ASN A 21 -7.14 -2.97 -10.78
N ALA A 22 -7.33 -4.25 -10.45
CA ALA A 22 -7.00 -5.41 -11.29
C ALA A 22 -5.56 -5.42 -11.83
N LEU A 23 -4.66 -4.65 -11.21
CA LEU A 23 -3.24 -4.71 -11.55
C LEU A 23 -2.64 -6.04 -11.06
N PRO A 24 -1.64 -6.58 -11.76
CA PRO A 24 -0.95 -7.79 -11.34
C PRO A 24 -0.41 -7.64 -9.91
N GLY A 25 -0.72 -8.63 -9.08
CA GLY A 25 -0.39 -8.64 -7.66
C GLY A 25 -0.98 -9.89 -7.02
N SER A 26 -0.34 -10.35 -5.95
CA SER A 26 -0.87 -11.48 -5.19
C SER A 26 -0.89 -11.18 -3.70
N VAL A 27 -1.84 -11.82 -3.02
CA VAL A 27 -1.89 -11.83 -1.56
C VAL A 27 -1.94 -13.28 -1.13
N ALA A 28 -1.14 -13.62 -0.12
CA ALA A 28 -1.12 -14.94 0.47
C ALA A 28 -1.11 -14.85 2.01
N THR A 29 -1.49 -15.96 2.65
CA THR A 29 -1.39 -16.13 4.09
C THR A 29 -1.07 -17.58 4.42
N ALA A 30 -0.29 -17.82 5.48
CA ALA A 30 0.00 -19.17 5.96
C ALA A 30 -1.21 -19.86 6.60
N ALA A 31 -2.28 -19.11 6.90
CA ALA A 31 -3.52 -19.65 7.45
C ALA A 31 -4.40 -20.35 6.38
N ALA A 32 -3.98 -20.35 5.12
CA ALA A 32 -4.66 -20.99 4.01
C ALA A 32 -3.64 -21.70 3.10
N PRO A 33 -4.03 -22.73 2.35
CA PRO A 33 -3.19 -23.30 1.30
C PRO A 33 -2.75 -22.22 0.28
N PRO A 34 -1.52 -22.31 -0.27
CA PRO A 34 -1.09 -21.43 -1.36
C PRO A 34 -2.09 -21.44 -2.52
N GLY A 35 -2.39 -20.26 -3.06
CA GLY A 35 -3.37 -20.10 -4.16
C GLY A 35 -4.84 -20.13 -3.74
N SER A 36 -5.15 -20.15 -2.43
CA SER A 36 -6.53 -19.98 -1.96
C SER A 36 -7.14 -18.69 -2.49
N ASP A 37 -8.40 -18.77 -2.92
CA ASP A 37 -9.17 -17.59 -3.35
C ASP A 37 -9.57 -16.76 -2.12
N LEU A 38 -8.76 -15.75 -1.82
CA LEU A 38 -9.02 -14.82 -0.72
C LEU A 38 -10.16 -13.85 -1.02
N ASP A 39 -10.61 -13.68 -2.27
CA ASP A 39 -11.78 -12.85 -2.58
C ASP A 39 -13.08 -13.62 -2.22
N ALA A 40 -13.12 -14.92 -2.57
CA ALA A 40 -14.15 -15.84 -2.07
C ALA A 40 -14.04 -16.10 -0.55
N GLY A 41 -12.89 -15.78 0.05
CA GLY A 41 -12.67 -15.70 1.47
C GLY A 41 -12.30 -17.03 2.14
N VAL A 42 -11.54 -16.93 3.22
CA VAL A 42 -11.03 -18.07 3.99
C VAL A 42 -11.52 -17.97 5.43
N PHE A 43 -11.91 -19.11 6.02
CA PHE A 43 -12.28 -19.19 7.43
C PHE A 43 -11.07 -19.57 8.28
N VAL A 44 -10.84 -18.80 9.33
CA VAL A 44 -9.72 -18.99 10.27
C VAL A 44 -10.27 -19.13 11.68
N PRO A 45 -9.69 -20.01 12.54
CA PRO A 45 -10.05 -20.09 13.94
C PRO A 45 -9.99 -18.73 14.65
N GLY A 46 -11.02 -18.44 15.44
CA GLY A 46 -11.08 -17.21 16.22
C GLY A 46 -9.92 -17.08 17.21
N GLY A 47 -9.41 -15.85 17.35
CA GLY A 47 -8.30 -15.54 18.25
C GLY A 47 -6.93 -16.04 17.77
N THR A 48 -6.84 -16.59 16.56
CA THR A 48 -5.57 -16.99 15.94
C THR A 48 -5.11 -15.87 14.99
N PRO A 49 -4.07 -15.09 15.34
CA PRO A 49 -3.58 -14.05 14.46
C PRO A 49 -3.06 -14.63 13.13
N ILE A 50 -3.39 -13.98 12.03
CA ILE A 50 -2.87 -14.30 10.71
C ILE A 50 -2.07 -13.13 10.16
N THR A 51 -1.13 -13.41 9.28
CA THR A 51 -0.46 -12.39 8.49
C THR A 51 -0.82 -12.57 7.03
N LEU A 52 -1.36 -11.51 6.42
CA LEU A 52 -1.51 -11.37 4.99
C LEU A 52 -0.24 -10.73 4.44
N THR A 53 0.30 -11.31 3.36
CA THR A 53 1.50 -10.82 2.68
C THR A 53 1.14 -10.46 1.26
N ALA A 54 1.27 -9.18 0.90
CA ALA A 54 1.15 -8.72 -0.46
C ALA A 54 2.49 -8.85 -1.21
N THR A 55 2.46 -9.39 -2.42
CA THR A 55 3.62 -9.50 -3.31
C THR A 55 3.31 -8.79 -4.61
N ALA A 56 4.08 -7.72 -4.88
CA ALA A 56 4.00 -6.97 -6.13
C ALA A 56 4.96 -7.59 -7.15
N PRO A 57 4.50 -7.98 -8.34
CA PRO A 57 5.37 -8.39 -9.43
C PRO A 57 6.18 -7.20 -9.98
N GLU A 58 7.19 -7.50 -10.79
CA GLU A 58 7.99 -6.49 -11.49
C GLU A 58 7.10 -5.52 -12.29
N GLY A 59 7.47 -4.24 -12.29
CA GLY A 59 6.68 -3.19 -12.93
C GLY A 59 5.47 -2.72 -12.12
N THR A 60 5.27 -3.24 -10.91
CA THR A 60 4.25 -2.76 -9.96
C THR A 60 4.84 -2.58 -8.57
N PHE A 61 4.09 -1.92 -7.69
CA PHE A 61 4.40 -1.88 -6.26
C PHE A 61 3.13 -1.96 -5.43
N PHE A 62 3.30 -2.33 -4.16
CA PHE A 62 2.20 -2.36 -3.20
C PHE A 62 1.84 -0.94 -2.74
N GLY A 63 0.63 -0.51 -3.07
CA GLY A 63 0.08 0.82 -2.73
C GLY A 63 -0.49 0.90 -1.31
N GLY A 64 -0.88 -0.23 -0.71
CA GLY A 64 -1.36 -0.29 0.67
C GLY A 64 -2.60 -1.15 0.87
N TRP A 65 -2.87 -1.43 2.15
CA TRP A 65 -4.09 -2.05 2.65
C TRP A 65 -5.14 -0.98 2.99
N SER A 66 -6.41 -1.27 2.70
CA SER A 66 -7.56 -0.49 3.15
C SER A 66 -8.76 -1.40 3.46
N GLY A 67 -9.92 -0.82 3.82
CA GLY A 67 -11.11 -1.56 4.26
C GLY A 67 -11.21 -1.56 5.78
N ASP A 68 -11.33 -2.74 6.38
CA ASP A 68 -11.39 -2.90 7.84
C ASP A 68 -10.12 -2.45 8.58
N THR A 69 -8.99 -2.41 7.88
CA THR A 69 -7.70 -1.97 8.40
C THR A 69 -6.95 -1.19 7.33
N THR A 70 -6.16 -0.20 7.73
CA THR A 70 -5.27 0.56 6.85
C THR A 70 -3.81 0.32 7.23
N SER A 71 -2.96 0.05 6.25
CA SER A 71 -1.51 -0.11 6.46
C SER A 71 -0.76 0.08 5.15
N SER A 72 0.41 0.71 5.21
CA SER A 72 1.32 0.78 4.05
C SER A 72 2.37 -0.34 4.03
N SER A 73 2.42 -1.16 5.07
CA SER A 73 3.29 -2.33 5.11
C SER A 73 2.71 -3.44 4.22
N PRO A 74 3.51 -4.09 3.36
CA PRO A 74 3.04 -5.24 2.56
C PRO A 74 2.65 -6.44 3.44
N ALA A 75 3.16 -6.52 4.67
CA ALA A 75 2.70 -7.46 5.68
C ALA A 75 1.63 -6.81 6.58
N LEU A 76 0.46 -7.44 6.69
CA LEU A 76 -0.65 -7.02 7.54
C LEU A 76 -1.05 -8.16 8.48
N THR A 77 -0.93 -7.93 9.78
CA THR A 77 -1.37 -8.89 10.80
C THR A 77 -2.79 -8.58 11.25
N LEU A 78 -3.66 -9.60 11.25
CA LEU A 78 -5.04 -9.53 11.70
C LEU A 78 -5.22 -10.49 12.89
N PRO A 79 -5.74 -10.05 14.05
CA PRO A 79 -5.87 -10.90 15.23
C PRO A 79 -6.99 -11.95 15.13
N MET A 80 -7.82 -11.91 14.08
CA MET A 80 -8.99 -12.78 13.88
C MET A 80 -9.93 -12.83 15.09
N ALA A 81 -10.23 -11.67 15.68
CA ALA A 81 -11.27 -11.52 16.72
C ALA A 81 -12.68 -11.35 16.14
N ARG A 82 -12.79 -11.10 14.83
CA ARG A 82 -14.00 -10.94 14.04
C ARG A 82 -13.70 -11.28 12.58
N ALA A 83 -14.72 -11.26 11.72
CA ALA A 83 -14.52 -11.28 10.27
C ALA A 83 -13.83 -9.98 9.80
N TYR A 84 -12.96 -10.09 8.79
CA TYR A 84 -12.24 -8.97 8.18
C TYR A 84 -12.46 -8.94 6.67
N SER A 85 -12.72 -7.76 6.13
CA SER A 85 -12.72 -7.47 4.70
C SER A 85 -11.71 -6.36 4.42
N VAL A 86 -10.60 -6.74 3.79
CA VAL A 86 -9.53 -5.81 3.44
C VAL A 86 -9.36 -5.73 1.92
N ARG A 87 -8.75 -4.64 1.49
CA ARG A 87 -8.45 -4.34 0.10
C ARG A 87 -6.95 -4.19 -0.05
N ALA A 88 -6.36 -4.88 -1.01
CA ALA A 88 -4.96 -4.71 -1.41
C ALA A 88 -4.92 -3.85 -2.68
N THR A 89 -4.16 -2.76 -2.65
CA THR A 89 -3.97 -1.92 -3.83
C THR A 89 -2.58 -2.17 -4.38
N PHE A 90 -2.49 -2.50 -5.65
CA PHE A 90 -1.24 -2.50 -6.41
C PHE A 90 -1.26 -1.31 -7.36
N LEU A 91 -0.10 -0.76 -7.68
CA LEU A 91 0.01 0.42 -8.54
C LEU A 91 1.13 0.21 -9.54
N SER A 92 0.98 0.75 -10.75
CA SER A 92 2.00 0.69 -11.79
C SER A 92 3.27 1.40 -11.33
N GLN A 93 4.41 0.75 -11.49
CA GLN A 93 5.68 1.41 -11.34
C GLN A 93 6.00 2.18 -12.63
N VAL A 94 6.07 3.51 -12.53
CA VAL A 94 6.39 4.36 -13.68
C VAL A 94 7.84 4.83 -13.61
N ALA A 95 8.52 4.79 -14.76
CA ALA A 95 9.85 5.37 -14.88
C ALA A 95 9.75 6.91 -14.80
N VAL A 96 10.37 7.47 -13.75
CA VAL A 96 10.54 8.91 -13.58
C VAL A 96 12.00 9.17 -13.22
N THR A 97 12.59 10.22 -13.77
CA THR A 97 13.94 10.67 -13.38
C THR A 97 13.83 11.77 -12.33
N VAL A 98 14.83 11.92 -11.45
CA VAL A 98 14.85 13.03 -10.48
C VAL A 98 14.80 14.38 -11.17
N ASN A 99 15.44 14.52 -12.33
CA ASN A 99 15.38 15.76 -13.10
C ASN A 99 13.96 16.07 -13.58
N ALA A 100 13.25 15.09 -14.13
CA ALA A 100 11.86 15.28 -14.56
C ALA A 100 10.94 15.65 -13.39
N ALA A 101 11.09 14.97 -12.25
CA ALA A 101 10.33 15.28 -11.03
C ALA A 101 10.66 16.69 -10.49
N ALA A 102 11.94 17.10 -10.53
CA ALA A 102 12.37 18.43 -10.11
C ALA A 102 11.83 19.52 -11.06
N ASP A 103 11.89 19.31 -12.37
CA ASP A 103 11.36 20.24 -13.35
C ASP A 103 9.85 20.40 -13.21
N ALA A 104 9.12 19.31 -12.93
CA ALA A 104 7.68 19.38 -12.65
C ALA A 104 7.38 20.16 -11.36
N LEU A 105 8.13 19.90 -10.28
CA LEU A 105 7.99 20.61 -9.02
C LEU A 105 8.28 22.12 -9.17
N LEU A 106 9.25 22.47 -10.02
CA LEU A 106 9.59 23.86 -10.36
C LEU A 106 8.65 24.46 -11.41
N GLY A 107 7.71 23.70 -11.98
CA GLY A 107 6.78 24.13 -13.03
C GLY A 107 7.44 24.42 -14.38
N ARG A 108 8.61 23.82 -14.63
CA ARG A 108 9.32 23.87 -15.92
C ARG A 108 8.81 22.80 -16.89
N SER A 109 8.24 21.72 -16.36
CA SER A 109 7.59 20.64 -17.09
C SER A 109 6.35 20.17 -16.33
N SER A 110 5.68 19.13 -16.83
CA SER A 110 4.56 18.49 -16.11
C SER A 110 4.71 16.98 -16.19
N LEU A 111 4.42 16.32 -15.07
CA LEU A 111 4.30 14.87 -15.00
C LEU A 111 2.94 14.44 -15.60
N THR A 112 2.86 13.21 -16.10
CA THR A 112 1.55 12.60 -16.36
C THR A 112 0.80 12.38 -15.04
N ALA A 113 -0.52 12.22 -15.11
CA ALA A 113 -1.32 11.91 -13.91
C ALA A 113 -0.84 10.64 -13.20
N GLU A 114 -0.43 9.63 -13.97
CA GLU A 114 0.10 8.37 -13.44
C GLU A 114 1.45 8.58 -12.74
N GLN A 115 2.36 9.36 -13.34
CA GLN A 115 3.64 9.70 -12.72
C GLN A 115 3.47 10.51 -11.43
N ALA A 116 2.56 11.48 -11.42
CA ALA A 116 2.27 12.28 -10.23
C ALA A 116 1.68 11.41 -9.11
N SER A 117 0.71 10.54 -9.43
CA SER A 117 0.12 9.60 -8.47
C SER A 117 1.15 8.58 -7.97
N TYR A 118 2.03 8.08 -8.84
CA TYR A 118 3.13 7.21 -8.47
C TYR A 118 4.04 7.86 -7.42
N LEU A 119 4.49 9.10 -7.65
CA LEU A 119 5.37 9.81 -6.72
C LEU A 119 4.67 10.14 -5.40
N ASP A 120 3.42 10.63 -5.43
CA ASP A 120 2.61 10.89 -4.23
C ASP A 120 2.44 9.63 -3.37
N SER A 121 2.09 8.51 -4.00
CA SER A 121 1.88 7.23 -3.32
C SER A 121 3.15 6.66 -2.65
N ARG A 122 4.34 7.09 -3.11
CA ARG A 122 5.66 6.70 -2.57
C ARG A 122 6.19 7.70 -1.55
N GLY A 123 5.59 8.89 -1.49
CA GLY A 123 5.96 9.97 -0.59
C GLY A 123 5.03 10.08 0.61
N ASN A 124 4.41 11.25 0.77
CA ASN A 124 3.56 11.57 1.92
C ASN A 124 2.08 11.19 1.72
N ARG A 125 1.69 10.80 0.49
CA ARG A 125 0.34 10.35 0.13
C ARG A 125 -0.76 11.37 0.46
N ASN A 126 -0.54 12.65 0.17
CA ASN A 126 -1.54 13.67 0.41
C ASN A 126 -2.48 13.91 -0.79
N GLY A 127 -2.30 13.14 -1.87
CA GLY A 127 -3.13 13.16 -3.08
C GLY A 127 -2.61 14.10 -4.16
N THR A 128 -1.46 14.75 -3.95
CA THR A 128 -0.85 15.65 -4.92
C THR A 128 0.67 15.54 -4.88
N PHE A 129 1.30 15.45 -6.05
CA PHE A 129 2.76 15.47 -6.11
C PHE A 129 3.31 16.82 -5.61
N ASP A 130 4.09 16.78 -4.53
CA ASP A 130 4.71 17.96 -3.92
C ASP A 130 6.18 17.76 -3.52
N LEU A 131 6.71 18.71 -2.75
CA LEU A 131 8.10 18.67 -2.27
C LEU A 131 8.38 17.45 -1.39
N GLY A 132 7.44 17.05 -0.54
CA GLY A 132 7.57 15.89 0.33
C GLY A 132 7.77 14.61 -0.49
N ASP A 133 6.99 14.45 -1.55
CA ASP A 133 7.09 13.30 -2.45
C ASP A 133 8.38 13.30 -3.24
N PHE A 134 8.76 14.46 -3.78
CA PHE A 134 10.05 14.62 -4.46
C PHE A 134 11.23 14.26 -3.56
N LEU A 135 11.20 14.70 -2.29
CA LEU A 135 12.25 14.37 -1.32
C LEU A 135 12.30 12.89 -1.00
N ALA A 136 11.14 12.25 -0.79
CA ALA A 136 11.05 10.82 -0.56
C ALA A 136 11.61 10.04 -1.77
N PHE A 137 11.23 10.46 -2.98
CA PHE A 137 11.71 9.89 -4.23
C PHE A 137 13.22 10.03 -4.41
N ALA A 138 13.78 11.23 -4.21
CA ALA A 138 15.21 11.46 -4.33
C ALA A 138 16.02 10.64 -3.32
N ARG A 139 15.59 10.62 -2.04
CA ARG A 139 16.23 9.81 -0.99
C ARG A 139 16.20 8.32 -1.30
N ALA A 140 15.08 7.82 -1.85
CA ALA A 140 14.97 6.42 -2.26
C ALA A 140 15.96 6.03 -3.36
N GLN A 141 16.43 7.01 -4.15
CA GLN A 141 17.49 6.82 -5.15
C GLN A 141 18.90 7.15 -4.62
N GLY A 142 19.06 7.40 -3.32
CA GLY A 142 20.33 7.81 -2.72
C GLY A 142 20.77 9.22 -3.11
N ILE A 143 19.89 10.02 -3.71
CA ILE A 143 20.18 11.37 -4.16
C ILE A 143 19.76 12.34 -3.05
N SER A 144 20.70 13.17 -2.60
CA SER A 144 20.40 14.31 -1.76
C SER A 144 20.14 15.54 -2.65
N PRO A 145 18.90 16.06 -2.72
CA PRO A 145 18.61 17.24 -3.52
C PRO A 145 19.44 18.44 -3.06
N ARG A 146 20.01 19.19 -4.02
CA ARG A 146 20.81 20.38 -3.72
C ARG A 146 19.97 21.42 -2.99
N ALA A 147 20.57 22.12 -2.03
CA ALA A 147 19.92 23.19 -1.26
C ALA A 147 19.27 24.27 -2.14
N ALA A 148 19.86 24.58 -3.31
CA ALA A 148 19.30 25.55 -4.25
C ALA A 148 17.94 25.12 -4.85
N VAL A 149 17.75 23.83 -5.14
CA VAL A 149 16.46 23.29 -5.61
C VAL A 149 15.44 23.37 -4.49
N MET A 150 15.85 23.01 -3.27
CA MET A 150 15.01 23.10 -2.07
C MET A 150 14.52 24.53 -1.81
N GLN A 151 15.40 25.52 -1.92
CA GLN A 151 15.04 26.93 -1.71
C GLN A 151 14.11 27.49 -2.79
N GLN A 152 14.30 27.10 -4.06
CA GLN A 152 13.42 27.52 -5.15
C GLN A 152 12.00 26.95 -5.00
N VAL A 153 11.85 25.75 -4.43
CA VAL A 153 10.53 25.16 -4.19
C VAL A 153 9.85 25.82 -2.99
N LEU A 154 10.60 26.06 -1.90
CA LEU A 154 10.09 26.73 -0.69
C LEU A 154 9.61 28.16 -0.96
N SER A 155 10.32 28.92 -1.81
CA SER A 155 9.88 30.26 -2.18
C SER A 155 8.60 30.26 -3.03
N LYS A 156 8.40 29.22 -3.85
CA LYS A 156 7.22 29.05 -4.69
C LYS A 156 5.98 28.58 -3.92
N THR A 157 6.16 27.77 -2.88
CA THR A 157 5.06 27.33 -2.00
C THR A 157 4.66 28.40 -0.99
N MET A 158 5.58 29.26 -0.54
CA MET A 158 5.27 30.40 0.34
C MET A 158 4.70 31.63 -0.38
N GLY A 159 4.86 31.75 -1.70
CA GLY A 159 4.28 32.83 -2.51
C GLY A 159 2.78 32.68 -2.80
N LYS A 160 2.10 31.67 -2.22
CA LYS A 160 0.68 31.39 -2.41
C LYS A 160 -0.07 31.41 -1.07
N ALA A 161 -0.01 32.55 -0.38
CA ALA A 161 -0.97 32.89 0.67
C ALA A 161 -1.83 34.08 0.17
N PRO A 162 -3.17 34.06 0.35
CA PRO A 162 -4.02 35.21 0.05
C PRO A 162 -3.69 36.42 0.94
#